data_AF-A0A2G8JAV7-F1
#
_entry.id   AF-A0A2G8JAV7-F1
#
_cell.length_a   1.000
_cell.length_b   1.000
_cell.length_c   1.000
_cell.angle_alpha   90.00
_cell.angle_beta   90.00
_cell.angle_gamma   90.00
#
_symmetry.space_group_name_H-M   'P 1'
#
loop_
_entity.id
_entity.type
_entity.pdbx_description
1 polymer ?
#
loop_
_entity_poly.entity_id
_entity_poly.type
_entity_poly.pdbx_seq_one_letter_code
_entity_poly.pdbx_strand_id
1 'polypeptide(L)' 'MEEQRGLLWRLIQHQRAWFFVAGNAKQMPADVEAALTRILQSEGTMTREAAEKYLREMEKKKRLQMETWS' A
#
# COMPACT_ATOMS: atom_id res chain seq x y z
N MET A 1 -4.08 -9.84 1.62
CA MET A 1 -2.94 -9.02 2.11
C MET A 1 -2.79 -9.08 3.63
N GLU A 2 -3.89 -9.11 4.39
CA GLU A 2 -3.86 -9.11 5.87
C GLU A 2 -3.04 -10.23 6.52
N GLU A 3 -3.05 -11.43 5.94
CA GLU A 3 -2.32 -12.61 6.44
C GLU A 3 -0.79 -12.42 6.39
N GLN A 4 -0.30 -11.59 5.47
CA GLN A 4 1.14 -11.32 5.29
C GLN A 4 1.54 -9.90 5.75
N ARG A 5 0.74 -9.27 6.61
CA ARG A 5 0.98 -7.89 7.07
C ARG A 5 2.39 -7.63 7.61
N GLY A 6 2.97 -8.55 8.38
CA GLY A 6 4.33 -8.40 8.92
C GLY A 6 5.41 -8.42 7.83
N LEU A 7 5.24 -9.26 6.80
CA LEU A 7 6.11 -9.27 5.63
C LEU A 7 5.98 -7.97 4.84
N LEU A 8 4.75 -7.53 4.59
CA LEU A 8 4.46 -6.30 3.86
C LEU A 8 5.03 -5.08 4.58
N TRP A 9 4.82 -4.95 5.89
CA TRP A 9 5.42 -3.89 6.69
C TRP A 9 6.94 -3.85 6.57
N ARG A 10 7.59 -5.02 6.70
CA ARG A 10 9.04 -5.12 6.55
C ARG A 10 9.52 -4.66 5.17
N LEU A 11 8.81 -5.06 4.11
CA LEU A 11 9.11 -4.65 2.74
C LEU A 11 8.94 -3.13 2.54
N ILE A 12 7.86 -2.56 3.09
CA ILE A 12 7.52 -1.15 2.97
C ILE A 12 8.58 -0.27 3.66
N GLN A 13 8.86 -0.56 4.93
CA GLN A 13 9.71 0.31 5.76
C GLN A 13 11.19 0.02 5.67
N HIS A 14 11.60 -1.24 5.81
CA HIS A 14 13.01 -1.57 5.96
C HIS A 14 13.70 -1.78 4.61
N GLN A 15 12.98 -2.35 3.64
CA GLN A 15 13.60 -2.75 2.35
C GLN A 15 13.27 -1.78 1.21
N ARG A 16 12.46 -0.77 1.48
CA ARG A 16 12.02 0.23 0.49
C ARG A 16 11.49 -0.39 -0.81
N ALA A 17 10.76 -1.50 -0.71
CA ALA A 17 10.27 -2.25 -1.86
C ALA A 17 9.37 -1.42 -2.79
N TRP A 18 9.22 -1.91 -4.03
CA TRP A 18 8.28 -1.42 -5.03
C TRP A 18 7.05 -2.32 -5.09
N PHE A 19 5.89 -1.69 -5.24
CA PHE A 19 4.58 -2.32 -5.30
C PHE A 19 3.94 -1.98 -6.63
N PHE A 20 3.47 -3.03 -7.32
CA PHE A 20 2.78 -2.92 -8.60
C PHE A 20 1.46 -3.65 -8.50
N VAL A 21 0.39 -2.96 -8.86
CA VAL A 21 -0.97 -3.49 -8.89
C VAL A 21 -1.47 -3.34 -10.31
N ALA A 22 -1.91 -4.43 -10.95
CA ALA A 22 -2.41 -4.38 -12.31
C ALA A 22 -3.55 -5.37 -12.52
N GLY A 23 -4.50 -5.03 -13.40
CA GLY A 23 -5.60 -5.93 -13.77
C GLY A 23 -6.86 -5.23 -14.25
N ASN A 24 -7.79 -6.02 -14.80
CA ASN A 24 -9.12 -5.57 -15.19
C ASN A 24 -10.08 -5.62 -13.99
N ALA A 25 -10.10 -4.56 -13.18
CA ALA A 25 -10.95 -4.51 -12.01
C ALA A 25 -11.22 -3.07 -11.57
N LYS A 26 -12.51 -2.74 -11.40
CA LYS A 26 -12.97 -1.39 -11.08
C LYS A 26 -12.80 -1.01 -9.60
N GLN A 27 -12.86 -1.99 -8.68
CA GLN A 27 -12.76 -1.76 -7.23
C GLN A 27 -11.43 -2.19 -6.61
N MET A 28 -10.67 -3.05 -7.29
CA MET A 28 -9.44 -3.65 -6.75
C MET A 28 -8.38 -2.62 -6.30
N PRO A 29 -8.13 -1.49 -6.99
CA PRO A 29 -7.18 -0.47 -6.51
C PRO A 29 -7.56 0.09 -5.14
N ALA A 30 -8.83 0.42 -4.94
CA ALA A 30 -9.32 1.00 -3.70
C ALA A 30 -9.20 0.02 -2.53
N ASP A 31 -9.50 -1.26 -2.78
CA ASP A 31 -9.36 -2.33 -1.78
C ASP A 31 -7.89 -2.55 -1.39
N VAL A 32 -6.98 -2.48 -2.37
CA VAL A 32 -5.54 -2.60 -2.11
C VAL A 32 -5.01 -1.39 -1.33
N GLU A 33 -5.40 -0.17 -1.68
CA GLU A 33 -5.05 1.04 -0.91
C GLU A 33 -5.56 0.94 0.55
N ALA A 34 -6.80 0.48 0.73
CA ALA A 34 -7.38 0.31 2.06
C ALA A 34 -6.63 -0.75 2.88
N ALA A 35 -6.27 -1.88 2.27
CA ALA A 35 -5.49 -2.92 2.93
C ALA A 35 -4.08 -2.43 3.32
N LEU A 36 -3.39 -1.72 2.43
CA LEU A 36 -2.07 -1.14 2.73
C LEU A 36 -2.15 -0.11 3.86
N THR A 37 -3.20 0.71 3.87
CA THR A 37 -3.45 1.68 4.94
C THR A 37 -3.60 0.98 6.30
N ARG A 38 -4.39 -0.09 6.37
CA ARG A 38 -4.56 -0.88 7.61
C ARG A 38 -3.24 -1.49 8.10
N ILE A 39 -2.40 -1.96 7.20
CA ILE A 39 -1.07 -2.50 7.55
C ILE A 39 -0.18 -1.40 8.13
N LEU A 40 -0.16 -0.21 7.53
CA LEU A 40 0.60 0.93 8.05
C LEU A 40 0.11 1.40 9.42
N GLN A 41 -1.20 1.34 9.67
CA GLN A 41 -1.78 1.70 10.96
C GLN A 41 -1.45 0.66 12.04
N SER A 42 -1.59 -0.63 11.73
CA SER A 42 -1.41 -1.72 12.69
C SER A 42 0.05 -1.99 13.03
N GLU A 43 0.90 -2.20 12.02
CA GLU A 43 2.32 -2.56 12.20
C GLU A 43 3.20 -1.32 12.39
N GLY A 44 2.79 -0.20 11.80
CA GLY A 44 3.53 1.06 11.85
C GLY A 44 3.07 2.05 12.90
N THR A 45 2.01 1.75 13.64
CA THR A 45 1.40 2.65 14.63
C THR A 45 1.08 4.03 14.06
N MET A 46 0.81 4.11 12.75
CA MET A 46 0.47 5.36 12.07
C MET A 46 -1.00 5.70 12.28
N THR A 47 -1.33 7.00 12.34
CA THR A 47 -2.72 7.42 12.16
C THR A 47 -3.15 7.16 10.71
N ARG A 48 -4.45 7.18 10.46
CA ARG A 48 -4.98 6.99 9.11
C ARG A 48 -4.42 8.02 8.13
N GLU A 49 -4.40 9.28 8.55
CA GLU A 49 -3.92 10.41 7.76
C GLU A 49 -2.43 10.28 7.46
N ALA A 50 -1.64 9.81 8.44
CA ALA A 50 -0.22 9.56 8.26
C ALA A 50 0.04 8.40 7.29
N ALA A 51 -0.76 7.32 7.37
CA ALA A 51 -0.68 6.18 6.47
C ALA A 51 -1.05 6.56 5.02
N GLU A 52 -2.15 7.28 4.82
CA GLU A 52 -2.59 7.78 3.51
C GLU A 52 -1.53 8.73 2.91
N LYS A 53 -0.99 9.64 3.71
CA LYS A 53 0.13 10.52 3.29
C LYS A 53 1.35 9.71 2.88
N TYR A 54 1.68 8.64 3.62
CA TYR A 54 2.82 7.78 3.31
C TYR A 54 2.64 7.06 1.97
N LEU A 55 1.44 6.52 1.69
CA LEU A 55 1.14 5.88 0.40
C LEU A 55 1.24 6.87 -0.76
N ARG A 56 0.72 8.10 -0.60
CA ARG A 56 0.88 9.16 -1.60
C ARG A 56 2.34 9.51 -1.86
N GLU A 57 3.18 9.53 -0.83
CA GLU A 57 4.62 9.73 -1.01
C GLU A 57 5.30 8.54 -1.70
N MET A 58 4.83 7.31 -1.50
CA MET A 58 5.30 6.14 -2.25
C MET A 58 4.94 6.23 -3.73
N GLU A 59 3.70 6.64 -4.07
CA GLU A 59 3.25 6.86 -5.45
C GLU A 59 4.09 7.94 -6.15
N LYS A 60 4.31 9.09 -5.50
CA LYS A 60 5.16 10.17 -6.02
C LYS A 60 6.59 9.69 -6.29
N LYS A 61 7.12 8.83 -5.43
CA LYS A 61 8.44 8.20 -5.58
C LYS A 61 8.46 7.01 -6.54
N LYS A 62 7.35 6.74 -7.24
CA LYS A 62 7.16 5.60 -8.16
C LYS A 62 7.39 4.23 -7.52
N ARG A 63 7.28 4.16 -6.19
CA ARG A 63 7.38 2.92 -5.39
C ARG A 63 6.04 2.21 -5.21
N LEU A 64 4.93 2.88 -5.51
CA LEU A 64 3.61 2.28 -5.64
C LEU A 64 3.06 2.70 -6.99
N GLN A 65 2.68 1.72 -7.82
CA GLN A 65 2.07 1.95 -9.13
C GLN A 65 0.85 1.05 -9.28
N MET A 66 -0.24 1.63 -9.76
CA MET A 66 -1.51 0.95 -9.93
C MET A 66 -1.99 1.20 -11.36
N GLU A 67 -1.93 0.16 -12.18
CA GLU A 67 -2.27 0.17 -13.60
C GLU A 67 -3.47 -0.76 -13.81
N THR A 68 -4.66 -0.27 -13.48
CA THR A 68 -5.91 -1.02 -13.58
C THR A 68 -6.85 -0.37 -14.56
N TRP A 69 -7.54 -1.20 -15.35
CA TRP A 69 -8.53 -0.77 -16.33
C TRP A 69 -9.88 -1.42 -16.04
N SER A 70 -10.94 -0.89 -16.64
CA SER A 70 -12.32 -1.40 -16.54
C SER A 70 -13.13 -1.08 -17.77
#